data_AF-A0A7B1D781-F1
#
_entry.id   AF-A0A7B1D781-F1
#
_cell.length_a   1.000
_cell.length_b   1.000
_cell.length_c   1.000
_cell.angle_alpha   90.00
_cell.angle_beta   90.00
_cell.angle_gamma   90.00
#
_symmetry.space_group_name_H-M   'P 1'
#
loop_
_entity.id
_entity.type
_entity.pdbx_description
1 polymer ?
#
loop_
_entity_poly.entity_id
_entity_poly.type
_entity_poly.pdbx_seq_one_letter_code
_entity_poly.pdbx_strand_id
1 'polypeptide(L)'
;MALTEPDFIERDADKITAEMIAKYEADTGKTLYPAQAERLLIDLWAYREMLVRVAVQEAAKQNLVAFAREPMIDYLGELVGVYRLAAQPATTTLQFSVDEALAIDVLIPAGTRVSASDSVIFATDTDVVLKAGLLLVNVTATCTEPGTAGNGWQPAQVSQLLDEIDNVNLLVSNLMASSGGSEQEDDDRLRERIRLAPESFTNAGSRGAYRFHAMQAHPNIVDVAVLSPVPGTVDLYPLLSTGLPDGGVLTLVESFCSDEKVRPLTDTVRAKTPVKVDYT
;
A
#
# COMPACT_ATOMS: atom_id res chain seq x y z
N MET A 1 3.82 22.03 11.39
CA MET A 1 4.86 22.74 10.60
C MET A 1 5.72 21.68 9.93
N ALA A 2 5.86 21.72 8.61
CA ALA A 2 6.85 20.88 7.94
C ALA A 2 8.25 21.42 8.32
N LEU A 3 9.10 20.55 8.87
CA LEU A 3 10.49 20.90 9.12
C LEU A 3 11.20 21.03 7.76
N THR A 4 12.05 22.05 7.62
CA THR A 4 12.89 22.20 6.43
C THR A 4 13.86 21.02 6.31
N GLU A 5 14.37 20.79 5.09
CA GLU A 5 15.40 19.78 4.88
C GLU A 5 16.60 20.06 5.82
N PRO A 6 17.02 19.08 6.63
CA PRO A 6 18.14 19.26 7.54
C PRO A 6 19.45 19.34 6.75
N ASP A 7 20.37 20.18 7.19
CA ASP A 7 21.71 20.32 6.61
C ASP A 7 22.74 19.85 7.66
N PHE A 8 23.29 18.65 7.46
CA PHE A 8 24.19 18.00 8.41
C PHE A 8 25.66 18.36 8.17
N ILE A 9 26.01 18.69 6.93
CA ILE A 9 27.39 18.94 6.54
C ILE A 9 27.47 19.90 5.36
N GLU A 10 28.44 20.82 5.40
CA GLU A 10 28.71 21.77 4.32
C GLU A 10 29.14 21.04 3.05
N ARG A 11 28.50 21.38 1.93
CA ARG A 11 28.65 20.73 0.62
C ARG A 11 29.00 21.71 -0.50
N ASP A 12 29.03 23.01 -0.21
CA ASP A 12 29.44 24.02 -1.16
C ASP A 12 30.91 23.83 -1.54
N ALA A 13 31.14 23.56 -2.83
CA ALA A 13 32.46 23.24 -3.35
C ALA A 13 33.44 24.42 -3.20
N ASP A 14 32.96 25.65 -3.34
CA ASP A 14 33.81 26.84 -3.25
C ASP A 14 34.28 27.06 -1.82
N LYS A 15 33.37 26.86 -0.85
CA LYS A 15 33.73 26.93 0.58
C LYS A 15 34.72 25.84 0.98
N ILE A 16 34.48 24.59 0.57
CA ILE A 16 35.39 23.46 0.87
C ILE A 16 36.78 23.73 0.28
N THR A 17 36.82 24.20 -0.96
CA THR A 17 38.09 24.53 -1.63
C THR A 17 38.80 25.67 -0.91
N ALA A 18 38.08 26.74 -0.53
CA ALA A 18 38.62 27.86 0.23
C ALA A 18 39.22 27.43 1.58
N GLU A 19 38.53 26.56 2.32
CA GLU A 19 39.02 25.99 3.58
C GLU A 19 40.32 25.19 3.39
N MET A 20 40.39 24.35 2.35
CA MET A 20 41.59 23.57 2.04
C MET A 20 42.79 24.44 1.67
N ILE A 21 42.58 25.48 0.86
CA ILE A 21 43.63 26.43 0.50
C ILE A 21 44.13 27.12 1.76
N ALA A 22 43.23 27.71 2.55
CA ALA A 22 43.58 28.43 3.76
C ALA A 22 44.38 27.55 4.73
N LYS A 23 44.00 26.28 4.87
CA LYS A 23 44.76 25.31 5.66
C LYS A 23 46.16 25.06 5.10
N TYR A 24 46.29 24.82 3.79
CA TYR A 24 47.60 24.61 3.16
C TYR A 24 48.51 25.83 3.31
N GLU A 25 47.99 27.03 3.09
CA GLU A 25 48.77 28.27 3.22
C GLU A 25 49.22 28.50 4.66
N ALA A 26 48.36 28.21 5.64
CA ALA A 26 48.69 28.29 7.06
C ALA A 26 49.79 27.28 7.46
N ASP A 27 49.70 26.04 6.97
CA ASP A 27 50.64 24.96 7.33
C ASP A 27 52.01 25.13 6.65
N THR A 28 52.06 25.72 5.45
CA THR A 28 53.30 25.84 4.65
C THR A 28 53.90 27.25 4.62
N GLY A 29 53.12 28.27 4.96
CA GLY A 29 53.48 29.68 4.78
C GLY A 29 53.53 30.14 3.32
N LYS A 30 53.12 29.29 2.36
CA LYS A 30 53.15 29.58 0.92
C LYS A 30 51.75 29.99 0.44
N THR A 31 51.63 31.15 -0.19
CA THR A 31 50.40 31.56 -0.90
C THR A 31 50.22 30.77 -2.21
N LEU A 32 49.03 30.22 -2.42
CA LEU A 32 48.68 29.41 -3.59
C LEU A 32 47.95 30.22 -4.66
N TYR A 33 48.40 30.07 -5.91
CA TYR A 33 47.77 30.70 -7.07
C TYR A 33 47.06 29.66 -7.95
N PRO A 34 45.99 30.05 -8.69
CA PRO A 34 45.11 29.11 -9.42
C PRO A 34 45.81 28.07 -10.33
N ALA A 35 46.88 28.45 -11.03
CA ALA A 35 47.54 27.58 -12.00
C ALA A 35 48.70 26.74 -11.43
N GLN A 36 48.91 26.74 -10.12
CA GLN A 36 49.97 25.96 -9.48
C GLN A 36 49.57 24.49 -9.35
N ALA A 37 50.54 23.57 -9.45
CA ALA A 37 50.27 22.14 -9.39
C ALA A 37 49.60 21.73 -8.07
N GLU A 38 50.04 22.31 -6.96
CA GLU A 38 49.46 22.08 -5.64
C GLU A 38 48.01 22.58 -5.55
N ARG A 39 47.69 23.68 -6.24
CA ARG A 39 46.34 24.21 -6.29
C ARG A 39 45.41 23.29 -7.09
N LEU A 40 45.85 22.81 -8.26
CA LEU A 40 45.09 21.85 -9.06
C LEU A 40 44.84 20.54 -8.30
N LEU A 41 45.80 20.09 -7.50
CA LEU A 41 45.63 18.92 -6.62
C LEU A 41 44.60 19.18 -5.51
N ILE A 42 44.62 20.35 -4.89
CA ILE A 42 43.62 20.75 -3.90
C ILE A 42 42.23 20.81 -4.52
N ASP A 43 42.07 21.37 -5.72
CA ASP A 43 40.78 21.43 -6.40
C ASP A 43 40.23 20.01 -6.66
N LEU A 44 41.10 19.06 -7.07
CA LEU A 44 40.74 17.64 -7.22
C LEU A 44 40.28 17.02 -5.89
N TRP A 45 41.00 17.27 -4.80
CA TRP A 45 40.66 16.75 -3.47
C TRP A 45 39.38 17.38 -2.92
N ALA A 46 39.21 18.69 -3.06
CA ALA A 46 38.02 19.41 -2.64
C ALA A 46 36.77 18.89 -3.37
N TYR A 47 36.88 18.64 -4.68
CA TYR A 47 35.80 18.02 -5.45
C TYR A 47 35.46 16.61 -4.93
N ARG A 48 36.48 15.77 -4.68
CA ARG A 48 36.26 14.42 -4.14
C ARG A 48 35.66 14.44 -2.75
N GLU A 49 36.11 15.35 -1.89
CA GLU A 49 35.54 15.53 -0.56
C GLU A 49 34.10 16.02 -0.63
N MET A 50 33.79 17.00 -1.48
CA MET A 50 32.43 17.48 -1.70
C MET A 50 31.48 16.32 -2.08
N LEU A 51 31.88 15.44 -3.00
CA LEU A 51 31.09 14.26 -3.36
C LEU A 51 30.85 13.33 -2.17
N VAL A 52 31.85 13.12 -1.32
CA VAL A 52 31.70 12.32 -0.10
C VAL A 52 30.76 13.01 0.89
N ARG A 53 30.87 14.33 1.08
CA ARG A 53 29.99 15.10 1.97
C ARG A 53 28.53 15.08 1.47
N VAL A 54 28.32 15.13 0.15
CA VAL A 54 26.99 14.92 -0.47
C VAL A 54 26.44 13.53 -0.15
N ALA A 55 27.26 12.48 -0.29
CA ALA A 55 26.85 11.11 0.05
C ALA A 55 26.52 10.96 1.54
N VAL A 56 27.30 11.58 2.43
CA VAL A 56 27.05 11.61 3.89
C VAL A 56 25.72 12.30 4.20
N GLN A 57 25.46 13.45 3.57
CA GLN A 57 24.20 14.16 3.73
C GLN A 57 22.99 13.32 3.29
N GLU A 58 23.06 12.69 2.12
CA GLU A 58 21.97 11.85 1.63
C GLU A 58 21.77 10.63 2.54
N ALA A 59 22.85 9.97 2.98
CA ALA A 59 22.77 8.88 3.95
C ALA A 59 22.15 9.33 5.29
N ALA A 60 22.51 10.51 5.79
CA ALA A 60 21.93 11.07 7.01
C ALA A 60 20.43 11.35 6.86
N LYS A 61 19.99 11.88 5.72
CA LYS A 61 18.57 12.08 5.40
C LYS A 61 17.79 10.78 5.38
N GLN A 62 18.37 9.70 4.86
CA GLN A 62 17.72 8.39 4.81
C GLN A 62 17.43 7.82 6.22
N ASN A 63 18.09 8.29 7.27
CA ASN A 63 17.77 7.92 8.66
C ASN A 63 16.55 8.65 9.24
N LEU A 64 15.98 9.62 8.53
CA LEU A 64 14.83 10.39 8.97
C LEU A 64 13.59 9.94 8.18
N VAL A 65 12.57 9.44 8.87
CA VAL A 65 11.30 8.99 8.28
C VAL A 65 10.72 10.02 7.30
N ALA A 66 10.88 11.32 7.59
CA ALA A 66 10.40 12.41 6.75
C ALA A 66 11.01 12.47 5.34
N PHE A 67 12.22 11.95 5.15
CA PHE A 67 13.00 12.08 3.91
C PHE A 67 13.49 10.74 3.35
N ALA A 68 13.34 9.66 4.13
CA ALA A 68 13.71 8.31 3.72
C ALA A 68 12.88 7.85 2.51
N ARG A 69 13.52 7.07 1.65
CA ARG A 69 12.97 6.41 0.45
C ARG A 69 13.28 4.92 0.52
N GLU A 70 12.69 4.13 -0.37
CA GLU A 70 13.03 2.70 -0.49
C GLU A 70 14.55 2.49 -0.70
N PRO A 71 15.18 1.52 -0.01
CA PRO A 71 14.62 0.57 0.97
C PRO A 71 14.68 1.08 2.42
N MET A 72 15.24 2.26 2.69
CA MET A 72 15.52 2.71 4.06
C MET A 72 14.25 3.02 4.85
N ILE A 73 13.21 3.55 4.19
CA ILE A 73 11.93 3.84 4.85
C ILE A 73 11.27 2.56 5.41
N ASP A 74 11.43 1.43 4.73
CA ASP A 74 10.91 0.13 5.17
C ASP A 74 11.63 -0.35 6.44
N TYR A 75 12.97 -0.23 6.51
CA TYR A 75 13.72 -0.51 7.74
C TYR A 75 13.31 0.41 8.90
N LEU A 76 13.07 1.69 8.63
CA LEU A 76 12.57 2.61 9.66
C LEU A 76 11.15 2.25 10.11
N GLY A 77 10.30 1.75 9.22
CA GLY A 77 8.96 1.26 9.55
C GLY A 77 9.01 0.00 10.41
N GLU A 78 9.93 -0.92 10.12
CA GLU A 78 10.13 -2.14 10.90
C GLU A 78 10.40 -1.84 12.39
N LEU A 79 11.18 -0.78 12.69
CA LEU A 79 11.48 -0.36 14.07
C LEU A 79 10.22 -0.02 14.90
N VAL A 80 9.12 0.33 14.23
CA VAL A 80 7.83 0.66 14.86
C VAL A 80 6.73 -0.33 14.48
N GLY A 81 7.10 -1.50 13.93
CA GLY A 81 6.16 -2.56 13.56
C GLY A 81 5.24 -2.22 12.38
N VAL A 82 5.61 -1.25 11.55
CA VAL A 82 4.86 -0.88 10.35
C VAL A 82 5.56 -1.47 9.12
N TYR A 83 4.83 -2.30 8.38
CA TYR A 83 5.30 -2.91 7.15
C TYR A 83 4.51 -2.36 5.96
N ARG A 84 5.21 -2.24 4.82
CA ARG A 84 4.60 -1.83 3.56
C ARG A 84 3.53 -2.83 3.14
N LEU A 85 2.35 -2.33 2.79
CA LEU A 85 1.28 -3.18 2.31
C LEU A 85 1.59 -3.62 0.87
N ALA A 86 1.55 -4.94 0.65
CA ALA A 86 1.65 -5.52 -0.67
C ALA A 86 0.41 -5.18 -1.51
N ALA A 87 0.59 -5.24 -2.83
CA ALA A 87 -0.51 -5.16 -3.79
C ALA A 87 -1.60 -6.19 -3.43
N GLN A 88 -2.87 -5.79 -3.52
CA GLN A 88 -4.01 -6.66 -3.28
C GLN A 88 -4.64 -7.06 -4.61
N PRO A 89 -5.07 -8.31 -4.77
CA PRO A 89 -5.81 -8.73 -5.94
C PRO A 89 -7.27 -8.26 -5.89
N ALA A 90 -7.84 -8.05 -7.07
CA ALA A 90 -9.27 -7.80 -7.18
C ALA A 90 -10.06 -9.11 -6.94
N THR A 91 -11.25 -8.97 -6.39
CA THR A 91 -12.18 -10.08 -6.13
C THR A 91 -13.50 -9.84 -6.84
N THR A 92 -14.20 -10.93 -7.16
CA THR A 92 -15.57 -10.91 -7.67
C THR A 92 -16.30 -12.20 -7.30
N THR A 93 -17.61 -12.25 -7.56
CA THR A 93 -18.39 -13.49 -7.46
C THR A 93 -18.71 -13.99 -8.86
N LEU A 94 -18.24 -15.20 -9.16
CA LEU A 94 -18.54 -15.91 -10.39
C LEU A 94 -19.79 -16.78 -10.19
N GLN A 95 -20.63 -16.83 -11.21
CA GLN A 95 -21.74 -17.75 -11.34
C GLN A 95 -21.41 -18.73 -12.46
N PHE A 96 -21.41 -20.01 -12.12
CA PHE A 96 -21.36 -21.11 -13.07
C PHE A 96 -22.79 -21.58 -13.35
N SER A 97 -23.10 -21.82 -14.60
CA SER A 97 -24.42 -22.25 -15.03
C SER A 97 -24.38 -23.28 -16.15
N VAL A 98 -25.44 -24.06 -16.24
CA VAL A 98 -25.72 -25.00 -17.32
C VAL A 98 -27.06 -24.66 -17.97
N ASP A 99 -27.21 -24.90 -19.26
CA ASP A 99 -28.47 -24.67 -19.98
C ASP A 99 -29.57 -25.62 -19.51
N GLU A 100 -29.20 -26.85 -19.16
CA GLU A 100 -30.10 -27.90 -18.68
C GLU A 100 -29.57 -28.52 -17.38
N ALA A 101 -30.48 -28.84 -16.46
CA ALA A 101 -30.11 -29.39 -15.16
C ALA A 101 -29.50 -30.78 -15.32
N LEU A 102 -28.29 -30.96 -14.78
CA LEU A 102 -27.56 -32.22 -14.84
C LEU A 102 -28.11 -33.23 -13.82
N ALA A 103 -28.02 -34.52 -14.16
CA ALA A 103 -28.41 -35.61 -13.28
C ALA A 103 -27.33 -36.00 -12.25
N ILE A 104 -26.14 -35.38 -12.34
CA ILE A 104 -25.00 -35.62 -11.47
C ILE A 104 -24.56 -34.31 -10.79
N ASP A 105 -23.93 -34.45 -9.64
CA ASP A 105 -23.21 -33.36 -9.01
C ASP A 105 -21.93 -33.09 -9.81
N VAL A 106 -21.63 -31.81 -10.09
CA VAL A 106 -20.39 -31.38 -10.74
C VAL A 106 -19.55 -30.60 -9.74
N LEU A 107 -18.31 -31.03 -9.53
CA LEU A 107 -17.36 -30.35 -8.66
C LEU A 107 -16.58 -29.32 -9.46
N ILE A 108 -16.65 -28.06 -9.04
CA ILE A 108 -15.80 -26.98 -9.53
C ILE A 108 -14.72 -26.77 -8.46
N PRO A 109 -13.48 -27.21 -8.71
CA PRO A 109 -12.42 -27.11 -7.72
C PRO A 109 -12.02 -25.65 -7.47
N ALA A 110 -11.45 -25.39 -6.30
CA ALA A 110 -10.69 -24.19 -6.03
C ALA A 110 -9.53 -24.06 -7.03
N GLY A 111 -9.27 -22.86 -7.50
CA GLY A 111 -8.25 -22.58 -8.49
C GLY A 111 -8.72 -22.66 -9.95
N THR A 112 -9.98 -23.00 -10.24
CA THR A 112 -10.55 -22.95 -11.60
C THR A 112 -10.41 -21.54 -12.18
N ARG A 113 -9.81 -21.44 -13.37
CA ARG A 113 -9.44 -20.18 -14.00
C ARG A 113 -10.49 -19.68 -14.99
N VAL A 114 -10.86 -18.42 -14.85
CA VAL A 114 -11.78 -17.70 -15.75
C VAL A 114 -11.15 -16.37 -16.16
N SER A 115 -11.08 -16.14 -17.45
CA SER A 115 -10.51 -14.93 -18.04
C SER A 115 -11.58 -13.87 -18.31
N ALA A 116 -11.20 -12.61 -18.06
CA ALA A 116 -11.92 -11.42 -18.50
C ALA A 116 -11.32 -10.83 -19.80
N SER A 117 -10.02 -11.05 -19.99
CA SER A 117 -9.25 -10.71 -21.18
C SER A 117 -7.98 -11.56 -21.26
N ASP A 118 -7.19 -11.40 -22.31
CA ASP A 118 -5.93 -12.14 -22.52
C ASP A 118 -4.94 -12.05 -21.35
N SER A 119 -5.04 -11.01 -20.51
CA SER A 119 -4.11 -10.77 -19.39
C SER A 119 -4.76 -10.79 -18.00
N VAL A 120 -6.09 -10.78 -17.88
CA VAL A 120 -6.78 -10.75 -16.59
C VAL A 120 -7.50 -12.07 -16.34
N ILE A 121 -7.02 -12.81 -15.34
CA ILE A 121 -7.49 -14.15 -14.96
C ILE A 121 -7.92 -14.13 -13.50
N PHE A 122 -9.07 -14.72 -13.22
CA PHE A 122 -9.58 -14.97 -11.88
C PHE A 122 -9.56 -16.47 -11.59
N ALA A 123 -9.25 -16.84 -10.35
CA ALA A 123 -9.28 -18.20 -9.87
C ALA A 123 -10.33 -18.34 -8.75
N THR A 124 -11.11 -19.42 -8.75
CA THR A 124 -12.10 -19.70 -7.70
C THR A 124 -11.42 -19.91 -6.34
N ASP A 125 -11.97 -19.33 -5.27
CA ASP A 125 -11.30 -19.36 -3.95
C ASP A 125 -11.53 -20.67 -3.19
N THR A 126 -12.63 -21.35 -3.46
CA THR A 126 -13.06 -22.56 -2.74
C THR A 126 -13.69 -23.57 -3.69
N ASP A 127 -13.64 -24.84 -3.29
CA ASP A 127 -14.37 -25.90 -3.97
C ASP A 127 -15.87 -25.64 -3.86
N VAL A 128 -16.57 -25.68 -4.99
CA VAL A 128 -18.03 -25.54 -5.03
C VAL A 128 -18.64 -26.66 -5.85
N VAL A 129 -19.79 -27.18 -5.41
CA VAL A 129 -20.49 -28.26 -6.12
C VAL A 129 -21.78 -27.73 -6.71
N LEU A 130 -21.90 -27.80 -8.04
CA LEU A 130 -23.18 -27.65 -8.71
C LEU A 130 -23.97 -28.94 -8.48
N LYS A 131 -24.97 -28.89 -7.61
CA LYS A 131 -25.79 -30.06 -7.27
C LYS A 131 -26.66 -30.50 -8.44
N ALA A 132 -26.85 -31.80 -8.58
CA ALA A 132 -27.77 -32.39 -9.55
C ALA A 132 -29.16 -31.73 -9.43
N GLY A 133 -29.75 -31.38 -10.56
CA GLY A 133 -31.04 -30.69 -10.61
C GLY A 133 -30.97 -29.15 -10.47
N LEU A 134 -29.83 -28.57 -10.11
CA LEU A 134 -29.65 -27.11 -10.10
C LEU A 134 -29.06 -26.62 -11.43
N LEU A 135 -29.39 -25.38 -11.79
CA LEU A 135 -28.92 -24.73 -13.01
C LEU A 135 -27.74 -23.79 -12.78
N LEU A 136 -27.55 -23.34 -11.54
CA LEU A 136 -26.58 -22.31 -11.20
C LEU A 136 -25.94 -22.57 -9.84
N VAL A 137 -24.69 -22.13 -9.71
CA VAL A 137 -23.95 -22.09 -8.45
C VAL A 137 -23.00 -20.90 -8.46
N ASN A 138 -22.83 -20.28 -7.29
CA ASN A 138 -21.99 -19.09 -7.14
C ASN A 138 -20.76 -19.42 -6.30
N VAL A 139 -19.62 -18.82 -6.63
CA VAL A 139 -18.36 -18.94 -5.89
C VAL A 139 -17.58 -17.64 -5.98
N THR A 140 -16.87 -17.29 -4.93
CA THR A 140 -15.96 -16.14 -4.96
C THR A 140 -14.70 -16.49 -5.75
N ALA A 141 -14.14 -15.49 -6.43
CA ALA A 141 -12.93 -15.65 -7.20
C ALA A 141 -12.02 -14.44 -7.04
N THR A 142 -10.72 -14.71 -7.04
CA THR A 142 -9.66 -13.72 -6.85
C THR A 142 -8.79 -13.64 -8.10
N CYS A 143 -8.43 -12.42 -8.50
CA CYS A 143 -7.53 -12.16 -9.61
C CYS A 143 -6.15 -12.77 -9.32
N THR A 144 -5.57 -13.49 -10.28
CA THR A 144 -4.28 -14.17 -10.09
C THR A 144 -3.12 -13.20 -10.00
N GLU A 145 -3.22 -12.05 -10.68
CA GLU A 145 -2.25 -10.97 -10.57
C GLU A 145 -2.77 -9.91 -9.57
N PRO A 146 -2.02 -9.60 -8.50
CA PRO A 146 -2.38 -8.51 -7.60
C PRO A 146 -2.16 -7.16 -8.29
N GLY A 147 -2.99 -6.18 -7.94
CA GLY A 147 -2.96 -4.86 -8.57
C GLY A 147 -4.32 -4.38 -9.03
N THR A 148 -4.32 -3.24 -9.72
CA THR A 148 -5.53 -2.55 -10.16
C THR A 148 -6.11 -3.08 -11.47
N ALA A 149 -5.36 -3.87 -12.24
CA ALA A 149 -5.78 -4.43 -13.53
C ALA A 149 -7.03 -5.33 -13.43
N GLY A 150 -7.21 -5.99 -12.28
CA GLY A 150 -8.37 -6.84 -12.01
C GLY A 150 -9.64 -6.06 -11.64
N ASN A 151 -9.62 -4.73 -11.55
CA ASN A 151 -10.79 -3.94 -11.13
C ASN A 151 -11.71 -3.55 -12.29
N GLY A 152 -12.98 -3.33 -11.98
CA GLY A 152 -13.93 -2.64 -12.87
C GLY A 152 -14.55 -3.50 -13.96
N TRP A 153 -14.29 -4.81 -14.00
CA TRP A 153 -14.89 -5.73 -14.97
C TRP A 153 -16.37 -5.90 -14.68
N GLN A 154 -17.22 -5.33 -15.52
CA GLN A 154 -18.67 -5.29 -15.36
C GLN A 154 -19.30 -6.69 -15.41
N PRO A 155 -20.53 -6.87 -14.92
CA PRO A 155 -21.21 -8.16 -14.97
C PRO A 155 -21.17 -8.80 -16.36
N ALA A 156 -20.96 -10.11 -16.39
CA ALA A 156 -20.77 -10.92 -17.59
C ALA A 156 -19.54 -10.62 -18.46
N GLN A 157 -18.60 -9.76 -18.04
CA GLN A 157 -17.34 -9.56 -18.76
C GLN A 157 -16.25 -10.57 -18.39
N VAL A 158 -16.32 -11.18 -17.21
CA VAL A 158 -15.45 -12.29 -16.80
C VAL A 158 -16.15 -13.59 -17.14
N SER A 159 -15.97 -14.08 -18.37
CA SER A 159 -16.81 -15.15 -18.91
C SER A 159 -16.10 -16.28 -19.64
N GLN A 160 -14.79 -16.18 -19.86
CA GLN A 160 -14.05 -17.20 -20.60
C GLN A 160 -13.47 -18.23 -19.65
N LEU A 161 -14.11 -19.39 -19.52
CA LEU A 161 -13.59 -20.52 -18.75
C LEU A 161 -12.34 -21.09 -19.44
N LEU A 162 -11.23 -21.20 -18.71
CA LEU A 162 -9.95 -21.67 -19.25
C LEU A 162 -9.67 -23.15 -18.93
N ASP A 163 -10.24 -23.66 -17.86
CA ASP A 163 -10.03 -25.03 -17.40
C ASP A 163 -11.24 -25.91 -17.74
N GLU A 164 -10.98 -27.14 -18.19
CA GLU A 164 -12.03 -28.13 -18.45
C GLU A 164 -12.47 -28.80 -17.14
N ILE A 165 -13.78 -28.91 -16.92
CA ILE A 165 -14.36 -29.47 -15.69
C ILE A 165 -15.27 -30.62 -16.07
N ASP A 166 -14.86 -31.85 -15.74
CA ASP A 166 -15.63 -33.09 -15.91
C ASP A 166 -16.27 -33.28 -17.30
N ASN A 167 -15.69 -32.71 -18.36
CA ASN A 167 -16.25 -32.66 -19.73
C ASN A 167 -17.68 -32.05 -19.81
N VAL A 168 -18.03 -31.18 -18.87
CA VAL A 168 -19.33 -30.50 -18.82
C VAL A 168 -19.21 -29.12 -19.49
N ASN A 169 -20.16 -28.79 -20.35
CA ASN A 169 -20.27 -27.45 -20.93
C ASN A 169 -20.85 -26.48 -19.90
N LEU A 170 -19.97 -25.90 -19.07
CA LEU A 170 -20.32 -24.86 -18.12
C LEU A 170 -20.19 -23.48 -18.77
N LEU A 171 -21.18 -22.63 -18.55
CA LEU A 171 -21.08 -21.20 -18.77
C LEU A 171 -20.66 -20.54 -17.47
N VAL A 172 -19.85 -19.49 -17.55
CA VAL A 172 -19.42 -18.72 -16.38
C VAL A 172 -19.55 -17.23 -16.65
N SER A 173 -19.95 -16.48 -15.63
CA SER A 173 -20.01 -15.03 -15.67
C SER A 173 -19.85 -14.43 -14.28
N ASN A 174 -19.23 -13.26 -14.15
CA ASN A 174 -19.27 -12.50 -12.91
C ASN A 174 -20.64 -11.83 -12.70
N LEU A 175 -21.14 -11.88 -11.47
CA LEU A 175 -22.42 -11.28 -11.09
C LEU A 175 -22.35 -9.77 -10.83
N MET A 176 -21.17 -9.30 -10.43
CA MET A 176 -20.93 -7.91 -10.05
C MET A 176 -19.57 -7.43 -10.59
N ALA A 177 -19.39 -6.11 -10.59
CA ALA A 177 -18.12 -5.51 -10.96
C ALA A 177 -17.01 -6.02 -10.03
N SER A 178 -15.88 -6.43 -10.60
CA SER A 178 -14.70 -6.79 -9.81
C SER A 178 -14.11 -5.57 -9.11
N SER A 179 -13.61 -5.76 -7.89
CA SER A 179 -13.14 -4.65 -7.03
C SER A 179 -12.14 -5.13 -5.98
N GLY A 180 -11.58 -4.21 -5.20
CA GLY A 180 -10.61 -4.52 -4.13
C GLY A 180 -9.16 -4.67 -4.57
N GLY A 181 -8.86 -4.64 -5.88
CA GLY A 181 -7.50 -4.66 -6.38
C GLY A 181 -6.76 -3.34 -6.12
N SER A 182 -5.48 -3.42 -5.77
CA SER A 182 -4.67 -2.23 -5.45
C SER A 182 -3.20 -2.49 -5.71
N GLU A 183 -2.48 -1.45 -6.11
CA GLU A 183 -1.02 -1.51 -6.18
C GLU A 183 -0.39 -1.60 -4.79
N GLN A 184 0.90 -1.89 -4.77
CA GLN A 184 1.71 -1.80 -3.56
C GLN A 184 1.68 -0.37 -3.01
N GLU A 185 1.71 -0.25 -1.70
CA GLU A 185 1.72 1.03 -1.02
C GLU A 185 2.96 1.88 -1.37
N ASP A 186 2.74 3.17 -1.63
CA ASP A 186 3.80 4.15 -1.90
C ASP A 186 4.53 4.65 -0.65
N ASP A 187 5.68 5.30 -0.85
CA ASP A 187 6.53 5.82 0.24
C ASP A 187 5.84 6.91 1.07
N ASP A 188 4.98 7.73 0.47
CA ASP A 188 4.33 8.84 1.16
C ASP A 188 3.30 8.32 2.16
N ARG A 189 2.51 7.34 1.74
CA ARG A 189 1.53 6.67 2.58
C ARG A 189 2.17 5.82 3.66
N LEU A 190 3.22 5.06 3.32
CA LEU A 190 4.00 4.32 4.30
C LEU A 190 4.56 5.27 5.38
N ARG A 191 5.10 6.42 4.97
CA ARG A 191 5.63 7.45 5.88
C ARG A 191 4.58 7.95 6.86
N GLU A 192 3.36 8.19 6.39
CA GLU A 192 2.26 8.61 7.26
C GLU A 192 1.92 7.54 8.29
N ARG A 193 1.83 6.27 7.87
CA ARG A 193 1.60 5.16 8.81
C ARG A 193 2.72 5.03 9.84
N ILE A 194 3.99 5.15 9.44
CA ILE A 194 5.13 5.14 10.37
C ILE A 194 5.01 6.26 11.40
N ARG A 195 4.63 7.48 10.96
CA ARG A 195 4.42 8.62 11.87
C ARG A 195 3.25 8.43 12.83
N LEU A 196 2.24 7.67 12.43
CA LEU A 196 1.07 7.33 13.24
C LEU A 196 1.30 6.12 14.15
N ALA A 197 2.30 5.29 13.88
CA ALA A 197 2.63 4.10 14.67
C ALA A 197 2.70 4.35 16.18
N PRO A 198 3.21 5.50 16.69
CA PRO A 198 3.17 5.81 18.11
C PRO A 198 1.76 5.76 18.73
N GLU A 199 0.71 6.08 17.97
CA GLU A 199 -0.68 6.02 18.44
C GLU A 199 -1.14 4.59 18.71
N SER A 200 -0.50 3.58 18.12
CA SER A 200 -0.86 2.17 18.35
C SER A 200 -0.45 1.65 19.72
N PHE A 201 0.51 2.30 20.39
CA PHE A 201 0.94 1.90 21.74
C PHE A 201 -0.04 2.33 22.84
N THR A 202 -1.17 2.95 22.49
CA THR A 202 -2.18 3.34 23.48
C THR A 202 -3.07 2.17 23.86
N ASN A 203 -3.24 1.97 25.17
CA ASN A 203 -4.09 0.90 25.72
C ASN A 203 -5.59 1.26 25.73
N ALA A 204 -5.96 2.50 25.39
CA ALA A 204 -7.27 3.07 25.69
C ALA A 204 -8.08 3.53 24.45
N GLY A 205 -7.76 3.04 23.24
CA GLY A 205 -8.60 3.26 22.05
C GLY A 205 -8.77 4.73 21.64
N SER A 206 -7.68 5.50 21.59
CA SER A 206 -7.73 6.89 21.14
C SER A 206 -8.25 6.97 19.69
N ARG A 207 -8.74 8.16 19.29
CA ARG A 207 -9.08 8.41 17.87
C ARG A 207 -7.89 8.14 16.95
N GLY A 208 -6.68 8.47 17.40
CA GLY A 208 -5.44 8.22 16.65
C GLY A 208 -5.14 6.74 16.46
N ALA A 209 -5.37 5.91 17.49
CA ALA A 209 -5.16 4.46 17.40
C ALA A 209 -6.09 3.81 16.38
N TYR A 210 -7.38 4.13 16.43
CA TYR A 210 -8.34 3.64 15.46
C TYR A 210 -8.03 4.09 14.04
N ARG A 211 -7.63 5.35 13.87
CA ARG A 211 -7.17 5.85 12.56
C ARG A 211 -5.96 5.06 12.07
N PHE A 212 -4.96 4.83 12.92
CA PHE A 212 -3.78 4.04 12.57
C PHE A 212 -4.15 2.62 12.13
N HIS A 213 -4.90 1.88 12.94
CA HIS A 213 -5.30 0.50 12.61
C HIS A 213 -6.15 0.44 11.33
N ALA A 214 -7.10 1.36 11.15
CA ALA A 214 -7.92 1.40 9.96
C ALA A 214 -7.11 1.70 8.68
N MET A 215 -6.09 2.55 8.76
CA MET A 215 -5.18 2.80 7.61
C MET A 215 -4.35 1.58 7.20
N GLN A 216 -4.13 0.61 8.10
CA GLN A 216 -3.40 -0.62 7.79
C GLN A 216 -4.25 -1.67 7.07
N ALA A 217 -5.58 -1.57 7.13
CA ALA A 217 -6.46 -2.59 6.61
C ALA A 217 -6.36 -2.75 5.09
N HIS A 218 -6.13 -1.66 4.34
CA HIS A 218 -6.11 -1.70 2.87
C HIS A 218 -5.23 -0.59 2.29
N PRO A 219 -4.43 -0.83 1.22
CA PRO A 219 -3.48 0.14 0.66
C PRO A 219 -4.10 1.38 0.00
N ASN A 220 -5.34 1.30 -0.50
CA ASN A 220 -6.01 2.46 -1.10
C ASN A 220 -6.58 3.48 -0.07
N ILE A 221 -6.54 3.21 1.24
CA ILE A 221 -7.11 4.10 2.26
C ILE A 221 -6.19 5.29 2.50
N VAL A 222 -6.61 6.51 2.16
CA VAL A 222 -5.79 7.73 2.33
C VAL A 222 -6.00 8.38 3.70
N ASP A 223 -7.20 8.29 4.26
CA ASP A 223 -7.52 8.84 5.57
C ASP A 223 -8.72 8.10 6.17
N VAL A 224 -8.89 8.21 7.49
CA VAL A 224 -10.04 7.64 8.21
C VAL A 224 -10.50 8.64 9.26
N ALA A 225 -11.74 9.11 9.12
CA ALA A 225 -12.39 9.85 10.19
C ALA A 225 -12.94 8.88 11.24
N VAL A 226 -12.62 9.12 12.51
CA VAL A 226 -13.05 8.31 13.64
C VAL A 226 -14.02 9.11 14.48
N LEU A 227 -15.25 8.63 14.64
CA LEU A 227 -16.29 9.26 15.45
C LEU A 227 -16.81 8.27 16.50
N SER A 228 -17.31 8.80 17.61
CA SER A 228 -18.01 8.01 18.63
C SER A 228 -19.38 8.65 18.87
N PRO A 229 -20.44 8.20 18.18
CA PRO A 229 -21.77 8.80 18.30
C PRO A 229 -22.39 8.53 19.68
N VAL A 230 -22.09 7.37 20.26
CA VAL A 230 -22.48 6.98 21.61
C VAL A 230 -21.30 6.28 22.30
N PRO A 231 -21.21 6.36 23.64
CA PRO A 231 -20.14 5.70 24.39
C PRO A 231 -20.02 4.20 24.05
N GLY A 232 -18.79 3.73 23.87
CA GLY A 232 -18.50 2.33 23.50
C GLY A 232 -18.81 1.97 22.05
N THR A 233 -19.17 2.93 21.18
CA THR A 233 -19.28 2.72 19.73
C THR A 233 -18.29 3.61 18.99
N VAL A 234 -17.57 3.03 18.04
CA VAL A 234 -16.59 3.70 17.19
C VAL A 234 -16.97 3.51 15.73
N ASP A 235 -17.37 4.62 15.08
CA ASP A 235 -17.66 4.65 13.65
C ASP A 235 -16.41 5.12 12.90
N LEU A 236 -15.97 4.31 11.93
CA LEU A 236 -14.84 4.56 11.04
C LEU A 236 -15.35 4.91 9.65
N TYR A 237 -14.86 6.03 9.11
CA TYR A 237 -15.20 6.50 7.76
C TYR A 237 -13.93 6.56 6.91
N PRO A 238 -13.55 5.46 6.24
CA PRO A 238 -12.36 5.42 5.41
C PRO A 238 -12.59 6.15 4.08
N LEU A 239 -11.63 6.98 3.70
CA LEU A 239 -11.54 7.66 2.41
C LEU A 239 -10.54 6.92 1.53
N LEU A 240 -10.91 6.61 0.28
CA LEU A 240 -10.01 5.97 -0.68
C LEU A 240 -9.44 6.97 -1.68
N SER A 241 -8.25 6.68 -2.20
CA SER A 241 -7.66 7.40 -3.34
C SER A 241 -8.54 7.33 -4.60
N THR A 242 -9.32 6.24 -4.75
CA THR A 242 -10.20 5.97 -5.88
C THR A 242 -11.64 6.45 -5.68
N GLY A 243 -11.97 7.06 -4.53
CA GLY A 243 -13.30 7.59 -4.23
C GLY A 243 -13.92 7.00 -2.96
N LEU A 244 -15.19 6.59 -3.04
CA LEU A 244 -15.90 6.01 -1.91
C LEU A 244 -15.50 4.53 -1.72
N PRO A 245 -15.37 4.05 -0.46
CA PRO A 245 -15.11 2.65 -0.19
C PRO A 245 -16.29 1.77 -0.59
N ASP A 246 -15.98 0.65 -1.24
CA ASP A 246 -16.94 -0.41 -1.51
C ASP A 246 -17.20 -1.28 -0.26
N GLY A 247 -18.17 -2.21 -0.36
CA GLY A 247 -18.51 -3.10 0.74
C GLY A 247 -17.37 -4.04 1.16
N GLY A 248 -16.48 -4.40 0.22
CA GLY A 248 -15.33 -5.26 0.49
C GLY A 248 -14.32 -4.56 1.40
N VAL A 249 -13.93 -3.34 1.05
CA VAL A 249 -13.02 -2.52 1.85
C VAL A 249 -13.61 -2.21 3.22
N LEU A 250 -14.91 -1.88 3.30
CA LEU A 250 -15.57 -1.62 4.59
C LEU A 250 -15.52 -2.85 5.51
N THR A 251 -15.80 -4.04 4.96
CA THR A 251 -15.73 -5.30 5.72
C THR A 251 -14.30 -5.60 6.19
N LEU A 252 -13.31 -5.31 5.34
CA LEU A 252 -11.89 -5.49 5.70
C LEU A 252 -11.46 -4.54 6.82
N VAL A 253 -11.85 -3.26 6.75
CA VAL A 253 -11.57 -2.27 7.81
C VAL A 253 -12.26 -2.64 9.12
N GLU A 254 -13.54 -3.02 9.06
CA GLU A 254 -14.32 -3.39 10.25
C GLU A 254 -13.74 -4.64 10.91
N SER A 255 -13.42 -5.68 10.14
CA SER A 255 -12.85 -6.92 10.67
C SER A 255 -11.48 -6.69 11.31
N PHE A 256 -10.59 -5.96 10.62
CA PHE A 256 -9.26 -5.63 11.13
C PHE A 256 -9.31 -4.81 12.43
N CYS A 257 -10.15 -3.78 12.48
CA CYS A 257 -10.26 -2.92 13.65
C CYS A 257 -11.07 -3.56 14.80
N SER A 258 -11.84 -4.61 14.52
CA SER A 258 -12.62 -5.35 15.52
C SER A 258 -11.85 -6.49 16.19
N ASP A 259 -10.63 -6.78 15.72
CA ASP A 259 -9.77 -7.82 16.26
C ASP A 259 -9.52 -7.62 17.77
N GLU A 260 -9.53 -8.72 18.53
CA GLU A 260 -9.37 -8.71 20.00
C GLU A 260 -8.06 -8.03 20.46
N LYS A 261 -7.01 -8.09 19.64
CA LYS A 261 -5.73 -7.45 19.93
C LYS A 261 -5.67 -5.98 19.51
N VAL A 262 -6.70 -5.48 18.82
CA VAL A 262 -6.76 -4.12 18.28
C VAL A 262 -7.75 -3.26 19.05
N ARG A 263 -8.98 -3.73 19.26
CA ARG A 263 -10.01 -2.92 19.94
C ARG A 263 -9.92 -3.00 21.46
N PRO A 264 -10.20 -1.90 22.18
CA PRO A 264 -10.55 -1.97 23.58
C PRO A 264 -11.75 -2.90 23.81
N LEU A 265 -11.75 -3.55 24.97
CA LEU A 265 -12.73 -4.57 25.34
C LEU A 265 -14.20 -4.10 25.22
N THR A 266 -14.45 -2.84 25.54
CA THR A 266 -15.81 -2.25 25.59
C THR A 266 -16.29 -1.68 24.26
N ASP A 267 -15.42 -1.59 23.26
CA ASP A 267 -15.73 -0.84 22.06
C ASP A 267 -16.35 -1.75 20.99
N THR A 268 -17.38 -1.22 20.33
CA THR A 268 -18.04 -1.79 19.16
C THR A 268 -17.66 -0.97 17.94
N VAL A 269 -16.91 -1.56 17.02
CA VAL A 269 -16.38 -0.88 15.83
C VAL A 269 -17.32 -1.10 14.64
N ARG A 270 -17.51 -0.06 13.82
CA ARG A 270 -18.34 -0.11 12.60
C ARG A 270 -17.66 0.67 11.49
N ALA A 271 -17.49 0.07 10.31
CA ALA A 271 -17.02 0.79 9.13
C ALA A 271 -18.22 1.31 8.31
N LYS A 272 -18.18 2.59 7.94
CA LYS A 272 -19.27 3.27 7.21
C LYS A 272 -18.75 4.05 6.02
N THR A 273 -19.56 4.15 4.98
CA THR A 273 -19.25 4.99 3.82
C THR A 273 -19.28 6.48 4.20
N PRO A 274 -18.24 7.28 3.92
CA PRO A 274 -18.27 8.72 4.10
C PRO A 274 -19.30 9.40 3.16
N VAL A 275 -19.82 10.55 3.59
CA VAL A 275 -20.73 11.36 2.77
C VAL A 275 -19.91 12.36 1.95
N LYS A 276 -20.03 12.29 0.62
CA LYS A 276 -19.39 13.26 -0.28
C LYS A 276 -20.13 14.60 -0.21
N VAL A 277 -19.39 15.68 0.01
CA VAL A 277 -19.89 17.06 -0.03
C VAL A 277 -19.18 17.78 -1.17
N ASP A 278 -19.95 18.33 -2.11
CA ASP A 278 -19.39 19.11 -3.22
C ASP A 278 -19.02 20.52 -2.74
N TYR A 279 -17.87 21.02 -3.19
CA TYR A 279 -17.47 22.40 -2.93
C TYR A 279 -18.28 23.35 -3.82
N THR A 280 -18.86 24.38 -3.21
CA THR A 280 -19.48 25.53 -3.90
C THR A 280 -18.51 26.68 -4.05
#